data_AF-W1X8H2-F1
#
_entry.id   AF-W1X8H2-F1
#
_cell.length_a   1.000
_cell.length_b   1.000
_cell.length_c   1.000
_cell.angle_alpha   90.00
_cell.angle_beta   90.00
_cell.angle_gamma   90.00
#
_symmetry.space_group_name_H-M   'P 1'
#
loop_
_entity.id
_entity.type
_entity.pdbx_description
1 polymer ?
#
loop_
_entity_poly.entity_id
_entity_poly.type
_entity_poly.pdbx_seq_one_letter_code
_entity_poly.pdbx_strand_id
1 'polypeptide(L)'
;SYQDLEEFATKDAQRNTTNNDLGIDNKFYKHRLRKRIKKFKGKQAKFSYTKSPEYNDLQLVLKQFAKSKTNPIFVIPPVNAKWMAYTGLSQEKYQQAVKKIRYQ
;
A
#
# COMPACT_ATOMS: atom_id res chain seq x y z
N SER A 1 21.84 -6.64 14.29
CA SER A 1 22.01 -5.39 13.51
C SER A 1 20.82 -5.22 12.56
N TYR A 2 20.66 -4.08 11.89
CA TYR A 2 19.64 -3.98 10.82
C TYR A 2 19.91 -4.96 9.68
N GLN A 3 21.17 -5.28 9.41
CA GLN A 3 21.56 -6.27 8.39
C GLN A 3 21.07 -7.68 8.76
N ASP A 4 21.22 -8.10 10.00
CA ASP A 4 20.77 -9.44 10.45
C ASP A 4 19.23 -9.56 10.36
N LEU A 5 18.51 -8.48 10.70
CA LEU A 5 17.05 -8.44 10.60
C LEU A 5 16.59 -8.46 9.13
N GLU A 6 17.29 -7.76 8.25
CA GLU A 6 17.02 -7.75 6.81
C GLU A 6 17.29 -9.12 6.18
N GLU A 7 18.38 -9.79 6.54
CA GLU A 7 18.69 -11.13 6.05
C GLU A 7 17.61 -12.14 6.51
N PHE A 8 17.21 -12.08 7.79
CA PHE A 8 16.13 -12.91 8.32
C PHE A 8 14.81 -12.65 7.59
N ALA A 9 14.40 -11.38 7.47
CA ALA A 9 13.17 -11.00 6.79
C ALA A 9 13.17 -11.43 5.31
N THR A 10 14.32 -11.33 4.64
CA THR A 10 14.48 -11.76 3.25
C THR A 10 14.31 -13.26 3.10
N LYS A 11 14.94 -14.07 3.97
CA LYS A 11 14.80 -15.54 3.96
C LYS A 11 13.37 -15.97 4.28
N ASP A 12 12.72 -15.33 5.24
CA ASP A 12 11.32 -15.61 5.58
C ASP A 12 10.38 -15.26 4.41
N ALA A 13 10.54 -14.07 3.82
CA ALA A 13 9.75 -13.64 2.66
C ALA A 13 9.93 -14.58 1.46
N GLN A 14 11.16 -15.02 1.17
CA GLN A 14 11.43 -16.00 0.10
C GLN A 14 10.70 -17.33 0.32
N ARG A 15 10.61 -17.81 1.56
CA ARG A 15 9.87 -19.04 1.91
C ARG A 15 8.36 -18.86 1.79
N ASN A 16 7.86 -17.66 2.13
CA ASN A 16 6.43 -17.38 2.26
C ASN A 16 5.78 -16.74 1.01
N THR A 17 6.53 -16.49 -0.07
CA THR A 17 6.00 -15.86 -1.31
C THR A 17 6.26 -16.68 -2.59
N THR A 18 6.23 -18.00 -2.47
CA THR A 18 6.61 -18.95 -3.54
C THR A 18 5.50 -19.35 -4.51
N ASN A 19 4.23 -19.14 -4.19
CA ASN A 19 3.10 -19.68 -4.96
C ASN A 19 2.48 -18.69 -5.98
N ASN A 20 3.13 -17.55 -6.20
CA ASN A 20 2.72 -16.52 -7.15
C ASN A 20 3.88 -15.60 -7.53
N ASP A 21 3.84 -15.06 -8.74
CA ASP A 21 4.91 -14.19 -9.26
C ASP A 21 4.78 -12.72 -8.80
N LEU A 22 3.74 -12.40 -8.02
CA LEU A 22 3.43 -11.05 -7.56
C LEU A 22 4.16 -10.68 -6.26
N GLY A 23 4.88 -11.62 -5.63
CA GLY A 23 5.51 -11.39 -4.33
C GLY A 23 4.49 -11.21 -3.21
N ILE A 24 3.33 -11.84 -3.33
CA ILE A 24 2.27 -11.80 -2.31
C ILE A 24 2.42 -13.03 -1.43
N ASP A 25 2.15 -12.87 -0.13
CA ASP A 25 2.14 -13.99 0.82
C ASP A 25 1.31 -15.18 0.31
N ASN A 26 1.85 -16.38 0.50
CA ASN A 26 1.32 -17.64 0.03
C ASN A 26 -0.12 -17.88 0.51
N LYS A 27 -0.40 -17.61 1.79
CA LYS A 27 -1.72 -17.82 2.39
C LYS A 27 -2.71 -16.79 1.85
N PHE A 28 -2.32 -15.51 1.82
CA PHE A 28 -3.16 -14.45 1.28
C PHE A 28 -3.51 -14.72 -0.19
N TYR A 29 -2.53 -15.05 -1.03
CA TYR A 29 -2.77 -15.35 -2.43
C TYR A 29 -3.72 -16.54 -2.59
N LYS A 30 -3.43 -17.67 -1.93
CA LYS A 30 -4.22 -18.91 -2.02
C LYS A 30 -5.69 -18.70 -1.64
N HIS A 31 -5.94 -18.00 -0.53
CA HIS A 31 -7.28 -17.88 0.05
C HIS A 31 -8.07 -16.66 -0.45
N ARG A 32 -7.40 -15.55 -0.78
CA ARG A 32 -8.07 -14.28 -1.09
C ARG A 32 -8.00 -13.88 -2.56
N LEU A 33 -6.99 -14.35 -3.31
CA LEU A 33 -6.75 -13.88 -4.68
C LEU A 33 -6.89 -14.96 -5.75
N ARG A 34 -6.31 -16.15 -5.54
CA ARG A 34 -6.13 -17.20 -6.56
C ARG A 34 -7.37 -17.49 -7.40
N LYS A 35 -8.53 -17.71 -6.76
CA LYS A 35 -9.79 -18.04 -7.45
C LYS A 35 -10.35 -16.91 -8.34
N ARG A 36 -9.93 -15.67 -8.11
CA ARG A 36 -10.46 -14.47 -8.78
C ARG A 36 -9.38 -13.57 -9.37
N ILE A 37 -8.13 -14.03 -9.45
CA ILE A 37 -6.98 -13.21 -9.84
C ILE A 37 -7.21 -12.57 -11.21
N LYS A 38 -7.74 -13.33 -12.17
CA LYS A 38 -8.11 -12.85 -13.52
C LYS A 38 -9.06 -11.65 -13.51
N LYS A 39 -9.94 -11.52 -12.50
CA LYS A 39 -10.88 -10.40 -12.38
C LYS A 39 -10.21 -9.07 -12.00
N PHE A 40 -8.97 -9.11 -11.52
CA PHE A 40 -8.25 -7.92 -11.08
C PHE A 40 -7.35 -7.33 -12.16
N LYS A 41 -7.05 -8.09 -13.24
CA LYS A 41 -6.21 -7.60 -14.33
C LYS A 41 -6.81 -6.32 -14.94
N GLY A 42 -6.06 -5.23 -14.90
CA GLY A 42 -6.50 -3.92 -15.41
C GLY A 42 -7.65 -3.23 -14.64
N LYS A 43 -8.17 -3.83 -13.56
CA LYS A 43 -9.35 -3.33 -12.84
C LYS A 43 -9.16 -1.94 -12.22
N GLN A 44 -7.92 -1.55 -11.93
CA GLN A 44 -7.56 -0.30 -11.28
C GLN A 44 -7.04 0.76 -12.26
N ALA A 45 -7.11 0.53 -13.58
CA ALA A 45 -6.61 1.47 -14.60
C ALA A 45 -7.17 2.91 -14.48
N LYS A 46 -8.43 3.03 -14.03
CA LYS A 46 -9.10 4.33 -13.87
C LYS A 46 -9.11 4.85 -12.43
N PHE A 47 -8.52 4.12 -11.47
CA PHE A 47 -8.51 4.54 -10.07
C PHE A 47 -7.68 5.80 -9.88
N SER A 48 -8.09 6.62 -8.91
CA SER A 48 -7.37 7.79 -8.44
C SER A 48 -7.67 8.01 -6.97
N TYR A 49 -6.64 8.29 -6.18
CA TYR A 49 -6.76 8.60 -4.75
C TYR A 49 -6.66 10.12 -4.46
N THR A 50 -6.68 10.96 -5.51
CA THR A 50 -6.54 12.41 -5.37
C THR A 50 -7.83 13.12 -4.95
N LYS A 51 -8.98 12.47 -5.14
CA LYS A 51 -10.31 12.97 -4.74
C LYS A 51 -10.97 11.94 -3.84
N SER A 52 -11.15 12.27 -2.57
CA SER A 52 -11.83 11.39 -1.61
C SER A 52 -12.30 12.21 -0.39
N PRO A 53 -13.40 11.82 0.27
CA PRO A 53 -13.84 12.45 1.52
C PRO A 53 -12.87 12.20 2.68
N GLU A 54 -12.05 11.15 2.63
CA GLU A 54 -11.09 10.78 3.67
C GLU A 54 -10.02 11.87 3.94
N TYR A 55 -9.79 12.82 3.02
CA TYR A 55 -8.96 14.00 3.31
C TYR A 55 -9.59 14.88 4.40
N ASN A 56 -10.92 15.03 4.40
CA ASN A 56 -11.62 15.79 5.43
C ASN A 56 -11.61 15.03 6.77
N ASP A 57 -11.73 13.71 6.73
CA ASP A 57 -11.64 12.87 7.93
C ASP A 57 -10.24 12.92 8.55
N LEU A 58 -9.19 12.89 7.71
CA LEU A 58 -7.81 13.13 8.16
C LEU A 58 -7.68 14.49 8.85
N GLN A 59 -8.34 15.54 8.34
CA GLN A 59 -8.31 16.86 8.97
C GLN A 59 -8.88 16.84 10.40
N LEU A 60 -9.87 16.00 10.68
CA LEU A 60 -10.40 15.85 12.04
C LEU A 60 -9.34 15.26 12.98
N VAL A 61 -8.59 14.26 12.52
CA VAL A 61 -7.47 13.66 13.27
C VAL A 61 -6.36 14.70 13.50
N LEU A 62 -5.97 15.46 12.48
CA LEU A 62 -4.96 16.52 12.59
C LEU A 62 -5.38 17.60 13.59
N LYS A 63 -6.65 18.03 13.55
CA LYS A 63 -7.22 18.96 14.53
C LYS A 63 -7.14 18.41 15.96
N GLN A 64 -7.39 17.12 16.14
CA GLN A 64 -7.29 16.48 17.45
C GLN A 64 -5.84 16.41 17.95
N PHE A 65 -4.88 16.05 17.08
CA PHE A 65 -3.46 16.08 17.45
C PHE A 65 -2.99 17.47 17.86
N ALA A 66 -3.42 18.52 17.14
CA ALA A 66 -3.11 19.90 17.50
C ALA A 66 -3.70 20.28 18.86
N LYS A 67 -4.97 19.96 19.12
CA LYS A 67 -5.63 20.20 20.42
C LYS A 67 -4.91 19.49 21.57
N SER A 68 -4.50 18.25 21.34
CA SER A 68 -3.80 17.41 22.33
C SER A 68 -2.29 17.65 22.41
N LYS A 69 -1.74 18.60 21.61
CA LYS A 69 -0.29 18.85 21.49
C LYS A 69 0.54 17.58 21.23
N THR A 70 -0.04 16.67 20.45
CA THR A 70 0.63 15.41 20.07
C THR A 70 1.67 15.67 18.99
N ASN A 71 2.80 14.96 19.05
CA ASN A 71 3.85 14.99 18.03
C ASN A 71 3.85 13.67 17.22
N PRO A 72 2.98 13.53 16.20
CA PRO A 72 2.86 12.29 15.45
C PRO A 72 3.98 12.12 14.41
N ILE A 73 4.32 10.86 14.12
CA ILE A 73 5.08 10.48 12.92
C ILE A 73 4.10 9.78 11.97
N PHE A 74 3.97 10.30 10.74
CA PHE A 74 3.13 9.70 9.70
C PHE A 74 3.96 8.77 8.81
N VAL A 75 3.42 7.58 8.54
CA VAL A 75 4.03 6.59 7.63
C VAL A 75 3.12 6.41 6.43
N ILE A 76 3.65 6.65 5.23
CA ILE A 76 2.94 6.45 3.96
C ILE A 76 3.52 5.20 3.28
N PRO A 77 2.86 4.03 3.35
CA PRO A 77 3.38 2.82 2.73
C PRO A 77 3.30 2.89 1.21
N PRO A 78 4.12 2.13 0.45
CA PRO A 78 3.91 1.94 -0.97
C PRO A 78 2.84 0.87 -1.25
N VAL A 79 2.37 0.80 -2.48
CA VAL A 79 1.67 -0.39 -3.01
C VAL A 79 2.69 -1.25 -3.74
N ASN A 80 2.57 -2.58 -3.64
CA ASN A 80 3.46 -3.52 -4.33
C ASN A 80 3.47 -3.24 -5.85
N ALA A 81 4.64 -2.95 -6.42
CA ALA A 81 4.80 -2.55 -7.82
C ALA A 81 4.30 -3.61 -8.83
N LYS A 82 4.52 -4.91 -8.55
CA LYS A 82 4.02 -6.00 -9.40
C LYS A 82 2.50 -6.07 -9.38
N TRP A 83 1.90 -5.81 -8.22
CA TRP A 83 0.45 -5.72 -8.09
C TRP A 83 -0.11 -4.51 -8.85
N MET A 84 0.52 -3.35 -8.73
CA MET A 84 0.10 -2.15 -9.47
C MET A 84 0.14 -2.37 -10.97
N ALA A 85 1.22 -2.95 -11.49
CA ALA A 85 1.34 -3.31 -12.89
C ALA A 85 0.23 -4.29 -13.33
N TYR A 86 -0.05 -5.32 -12.52
CA TYR A 86 -1.09 -6.30 -12.82
C TYR A 86 -2.50 -5.69 -12.87
N THR A 87 -2.83 -4.82 -11.90
CA THR A 87 -4.16 -4.20 -11.81
C THR A 87 -4.31 -2.95 -12.67
N GLY A 88 -3.21 -2.40 -13.20
CA GLY A 88 -3.19 -1.15 -13.95
C GLY A 88 -3.21 0.11 -13.09
N LEU A 89 -2.95 0.02 -11.78
CA LEU A 89 -2.93 1.19 -10.91
C LEU A 89 -1.75 2.11 -11.30
N SER A 90 -2.06 3.37 -11.62
CA SER A 90 -1.03 4.35 -12.00
C SER A 90 -0.16 4.75 -10.80
N GLN A 91 1.15 4.48 -10.91
CA GLN A 91 2.16 4.96 -9.96
C GLN A 91 2.17 6.48 -9.87
N GLU A 92 2.02 7.17 -11.00
CA GLU A 92 1.99 8.63 -11.04
C GLU A 92 0.82 9.18 -10.21
N LYS A 93 -0.40 8.68 -10.44
CA LYS A 93 -1.58 9.10 -9.67
C LYS A 93 -1.46 8.76 -8.19
N TYR A 94 -0.81 7.63 -7.87
CA TYR A 94 -0.48 7.29 -6.48
C TYR A 94 0.42 8.35 -5.84
N GLN A 95 1.50 8.74 -6.52
CA GLN A 95 2.42 9.76 -6.03
C GLN A 95 1.79 11.16 -5.96
N GLN A 96 0.85 11.49 -6.86
CA GLN A 96 0.05 12.71 -6.75
C GLN A 96 -0.79 12.74 -5.47
N ALA A 97 -1.41 11.63 -5.09
CA ALA A 97 -2.13 11.52 -3.82
C ALA A 97 -1.19 11.64 -2.61
N VAL A 98 -0.01 11.01 -2.65
CA VAL A 98 1.02 11.17 -1.61
C VAL A 98 1.43 12.63 -1.45
N LYS A 99 1.69 13.34 -2.55
CA LYS A 99 2.01 14.78 -2.52
C LYS A 99 0.89 15.60 -1.88
N LYS A 100 -0.37 15.29 -2.21
CA LYS A 100 -1.53 15.97 -1.62
C LYS A 100 -1.65 15.71 -0.11
N ILE A 101 -1.46 14.47 0.33
CA ILE A 101 -1.47 14.11 1.77
C ILE A 101 -0.36 14.86 2.53
N ARG A 102 0.83 15.00 1.93
CA ARG A 102 1.96 15.72 2.57
C ARG A 102 1.79 17.23 2.62
N TYR A 103 0.98 17.80 1.72
CA TYR A 103 0.71 19.22 1.67
C TYR A 103 -0.35 19.67 2.68
N GLN A 104 -1.30 18.79 2.98
CA GLN A 104 -2.35 19.02 3.98
C GLN A 104 -1.77 19.22 5.38
#